data_AF-A0A2D6FER4-F1
#
_entry.id   AF-A0A2D6FER4-F1
#
_cell.length_a   1.000
_cell.length_b   1.000
_cell.length_c   1.000
_cell.angle_alpha   90.00
_cell.angle_beta   90.00
_cell.angle_gamma   90.00
#
_symmetry.space_group_name_H-M   'P 1'
#
loop_
_entity.id
_entity.type
_entity.pdbx_description
1 polymer ?
#
loop_
_entity_poly.entity_id
_entity_poly.type
_entity_poly.pdbx_seq_one_letter_code
_entity_poly.pdbx_strand_id
1 'polypeptide(L)' 'MATDSSDSSDASTSGFFEGGHQLEKLEFALAVAITRGDQSKSDQLRAQIDDLGGNIEEPGT' A
#
# COMPACT_ATOMS: atom_id res chain seq x y z
N MET A 1 10.23 -34.40 -22.18
CA MET A 1 11.08 -33.76 -21.15
C MET A 1 11.00 -32.26 -21.40
N ALA A 2 10.66 -31.50 -20.35
CA ALA A 2 10.52 -30.02 -20.26
C ALA A 2 9.34 -29.38 -21.02
N THR A 3 8.55 -28.43 -20.49
CA THR A 3 8.47 -27.77 -19.17
C THR A 3 7.08 -27.12 -19.06
N ASP A 4 6.52 -27.17 -17.86
CA ASP A 4 5.44 -26.32 -17.36
C ASP A 4 5.75 -24.83 -17.59
N SER A 5 4.79 -24.08 -18.10
CA SER A 5 4.68 -22.65 -17.87
C SER A 5 3.23 -22.37 -17.51
N SER A 6 2.95 -22.53 -16.23
CA SER A 6 1.76 -22.00 -15.58
C SER A 6 1.65 -20.50 -15.87
N ASP A 7 0.71 -20.13 -16.76
CA ASP A 7 0.26 -18.75 -16.95
C ASP A 7 -0.58 -18.37 -15.72
N SER A 8 0.10 -18.07 -14.62
CA SER A 8 -0.52 -17.59 -13.40
C SER A 8 -0.70 -16.08 -13.48
N SER A 9 -1.90 -15.69 -13.88
CA SER A 9 -2.66 -14.60 -13.25
C SER A 9 -2.02 -13.20 -13.35
N ASP A 10 -1.93 -12.66 -14.56
CA ASP A 10 -1.76 -11.21 -14.74
C ASP A 10 -3.12 -10.52 -14.44
N ALA A 11 -3.44 -10.40 -13.13
CA ALA A 11 -4.52 -9.54 -12.64
C ALA A 11 -4.04 -8.07 -12.65
N SER A 12 -3.69 -7.59 -13.83
CA SER A 12 -3.12 -6.26 -14.09
C SER A 12 -4.21 -5.27 -14.55
N THR A 13 -5.24 -5.06 -13.74
CA THR A 13 -6.31 -4.10 -14.07
C THR A 13 -6.82 -3.25 -12.90
N SER A 14 -5.98 -2.95 -11.89
CA SER A 14 -6.35 -1.98 -10.84
C SER A 14 -5.27 -0.95 -10.49
N GLY A 15 -4.31 -0.68 -11.39
CA GLY A 15 -3.16 0.18 -11.11
C GLY A 15 -3.40 1.70 -11.12
N PHE A 16 -4.52 2.21 -11.65
CA PHE A 16 -4.65 3.66 -11.95
C PHE A 16 -5.80 4.40 -11.23
N PHE A 17 -6.73 3.71 -10.58
CA PHE A 17 -7.82 4.33 -9.78
C PHE A 17 -7.71 4.04 -8.27
N GLU A 18 -6.71 3.26 -7.85
CA GLU A 18 -6.63 2.67 -6.51
C GLU A 18 -5.70 3.45 -5.55
N GLY A 19 -5.09 4.56 -5.95
CA GLY A 19 -4.21 5.33 -5.05
C GLY A 19 -4.92 5.82 -3.78
N GLY A 20 -6.15 6.34 -3.94
CA GLY A 20 -7.00 6.75 -2.82
C GLY A 20 -7.51 5.57 -1.99
N HIS A 21 -8.03 4.52 -2.64
CA HIS A 21 -8.51 3.33 -1.93
C HIS A 21 -7.40 2.59 -1.18
N GLN A 22 -6.18 2.61 -1.70
CA GLN A 22 -5.02 2.00 -1.04
C GLN A 22 -4.60 2.82 0.19
N LEU A 23 -4.62 4.15 0.09
CA LEU A 23 -4.38 5.03 1.23
C LEU A 23 -5.41 4.80 2.34
N GLU A 24 -6.71 4.77 1.99
CA GLU A 24 -7.80 4.48 2.94
C GLU A 24 -7.62 3.12 3.64
N LYS A 25 -7.18 2.08 2.91
CA LYS A 25 -6.90 0.75 3.50
C LYS A 25 -5.74 0.83 4.49
N LEU A 26 -4.69 1.59 4.18
CA LEU A 26 -3.55 1.78 5.08
C LEU A 26 -3.95 2.56 6.34
N GLU A 27 -4.73 3.64 6.19
CA GLU A 27 -5.27 4.42 7.30
C GLU A 27 -6.17 3.57 8.22
N PHE A 28 -7.03 2.74 7.63
CA PHE A 28 -7.86 1.81 8.39
C PHE A 28 -6.99 0.78 9.14
N ALA A 29 -6.00 0.19 8.47
CA ALA A 29 -5.07 -0.74 9.11
C ALA A 29 -4.27 -0.08 10.24
N LEU A 30 -3.91 1.20 10.10
CA LEU A 30 -3.20 1.98 11.09
C LEU A 30 -4.07 2.20 12.33
N ALA A 31 -5.33 2.58 12.16
CA ALA A 31 -6.28 2.70 13.27
C ALA A 31 -6.43 1.37 14.04
N VAL A 32 -6.48 0.25 13.32
CA VAL A 32 -6.52 -1.08 13.94
C VAL A 32 -5.22 -1.41 14.68
N ALA A 33 -4.05 -1.05 14.16
CA ALA A 33 -2.77 -1.27 14.84
C ALA A 33 -2.66 -0.42 16.12
N ILE A 34 -3.06 0.85 16.06
CA ILE A 34 -3.07 1.77 17.21
C ILE A 34 -4.00 1.23 18.32
N THR A 35 -5.22 0.83 17.97
CA THR A 35 -6.18 0.28 18.95
C THR A 35 -5.71 -1.03 19.59
N ARG A 36 -4.86 -1.79 18.91
CA ARG A 36 -4.22 -3.01 19.44
C ARG A 36 -2.94 -2.74 20.23
N GLY A 37 -2.43 -1.50 20.23
CA GLY A 37 -1.15 -1.14 20.84
C GLY A 37 0.07 -1.69 20.08
N ASP A 38 -0.09 -2.08 18.81
CA ASP A 38 0.98 -2.63 17.97
C ASP A 38 1.81 -1.50 17.35
N GLN A 39 2.75 -0.97 18.14
CA GLN A 39 3.57 0.18 17.74
C GLN A 39 4.43 -0.11 16.50
N SER A 40 5.03 -1.30 16.40
CA SER A 40 5.86 -1.65 15.25
C SER A 40 5.05 -1.63 13.96
N LYS A 41 3.81 -2.13 13.99
CA LYS A 41 2.93 -2.11 12.83
C LYS A 41 2.41 -0.70 12.53
N SER A 42 2.10 0.08 13.56
CA SER A 42 1.72 1.48 13.39
C SER A 42 2.81 2.30 12.71
N ASP A 43 4.07 2.11 13.08
CA ASP A 43 5.19 2.85 12.48
C ASP A 43 5.43 2.44 11.02
N GLN A 44 5.33 1.14 10.71
CA GLN A 44 5.42 0.64 9.33
C GLN A 44 4.29 1.19 8.44
N LEU A 45 3.06 1.25 8.97
CA LEU A 45 1.92 1.75 8.22
C LEU A 45 2.00 3.26 8.01
N ARG A 46 2.50 4.02 8.99
CA ARG A 46 2.79 5.46 8.83
C ARG A 46 3.79 5.70 7.71
N ALA A 47 4.91 4.97 7.67
CA ALA A 47 5.88 5.10 6.60
C ALA A 47 5.27 4.81 5.21
N GLN A 48 4.43 3.77 5.10
CA GLN A 48 3.74 3.46 3.84
C GLN A 48 2.71 4.53 3.43
N ILE A 49 2.02 5.13 4.39
CA ILE A 49 1.09 6.25 4.15
C ILE A 49 1.86 7.48 3.71
N ASP A 50 3.00 7.78 4.35
CA ASP A 50 3.87 8.90 3.98
C ASP A 50 4.49 8.68 2.59
N ASP A 51 4.90 7.47 2.24
CA ASP A 51 5.42 7.16 0.90
C ASP A 51 4.30 7.26 -0.17
N LEU A 52 3.09 6.81 0.15
CA LEU A 52 1.96 6.81 -0.79
C LEU A 52 1.32 8.20 -0.94
N GLY A 53 1.26 8.98 0.14
CA GLY A 53 0.69 10.33 0.20
C GLY A 53 1.72 11.45 -0.04
N GLY A 54 2.99 11.21 0.28
CA GLY A 54 4.11 12.16 0.15
C GLY A 54 4.78 12.17 -1.22
N ASN A 55 4.32 11.33 -2.16
CA ASN A 55 4.57 11.56 -3.60
C ASN A 55 3.83 12.78 -4.16
N ILE A 56 3.08 13.53 -3.33
CA ILE A 56 2.86 14.97 -3.51
C ILE A 56 4.13 15.67 -3.02
N GLU A 57 5.24 15.52 -3.75
CA GLU A 57 6.25 16.56 -3.73
C GLU A 57 5.58 17.82 -4.27
N GLU A 58 5.38 18.84 -3.44
CA GLU A 58 5.32 20.20 -3.98
C GLU A 58 6.65 20.41 -4.73
N PRO A 59 6.63 20.61 -6.06
CA PRO A 59 7.85 20.88 -6.80
C PRO A 59 8.34 22.27 -6.39
N GLY A 60 9.34 22.29 -5.50
CA GLY A 60 10.26 23.39 -5.21
C GLY A 60 9.71 24.82 -5.18
N THR A 61 9.73 25.43 -3.99
CA THR A 61 9.97 26.88 -3.82
C THR A 61 10.82 27.14 -2.60
#